data_AF-A0AA51DCS1-F1
#
_entry.id   AF-A0AA51DCS1-F1
#
_cell.length_a   1.000
_cell.length_b   1.000
_cell.length_c   1.000
_cell.angle_alpha   90.00
_cell.angle_beta   90.00
_cell.angle_gamma   90.00
#
_symmetry.space_group_name_H-M   'P 1'
#
loop_
_entity.id
_entity.type
_entity.pdbx_description
1 polymer ?
#
loop_
_entity_poly.entity_id
_entity_poly.type
_entity_poly.pdbx_seq_one_letter_code
_entity_poly.pdbx_strand_id
1 'polypeptide(L)'
;MKELFLKTEHGLQSIDEKLIEKYDLVEGKIAPFSRYWIVDKNGSMGIDDPSDDTSSPSPDEMPAGEGAEDDEIVEFSDTGAILSQSEIIDFSHGTDSE
;
A
#
# COMPACT_ATOMS: atom_id res chain seq x y z
N MET A 1 -13.69 11.33 -21.41
CA MET A 1 -12.63 11.03 -20.42
C MET A 1 -12.59 12.17 -19.42
N LYS A 2 -12.28 11.89 -18.14
CA LYS A 2 -12.09 12.94 -17.13
C LYS A 2 -10.68 13.51 -17.26
N GLU A 3 -10.56 14.83 -17.24
CA GLU A 3 -9.27 15.51 -17.17
C GLU A 3 -8.74 15.43 -15.73
N LEU A 4 -7.53 14.89 -15.57
CA LEU A 4 -6.87 14.73 -14.29
C LEU A 4 -5.63 15.61 -14.21
N PHE A 5 -5.34 16.08 -13.00
CA PHE A 5 -4.25 16.99 -12.71
C PHE A 5 -3.42 16.46 -11.53
N LEU A 6 -2.14 16.80 -11.50
CA LEU A 6 -1.25 16.55 -10.35
C LEU A 6 -1.20 17.79 -9.49
N LYS A 7 -1.42 17.62 -8.19
CA LYS A 7 -1.23 18.67 -7.18
C LYS A 7 0.25 18.72 -6.79
N THR A 8 0.99 19.62 -7.44
CA THR A 8 2.40 19.91 -7.15
C THR A 8 2.53 21.17 -6.30
N GLU A 9 3.72 21.43 -5.74
CA GLU A 9 4.00 22.69 -5.02
C GLU A 9 3.91 23.92 -5.93
N HIS A 10 4.11 23.74 -7.24
CA HIS A 10 4.04 24.80 -8.25
C HIS A 10 2.63 24.98 -8.84
N GLY A 11 1.65 24.20 -8.38
CA GLY A 11 0.26 24.26 -8.82
C GLY A 11 -0.23 22.97 -9.46
N LEU A 12 -1.31 23.09 -10.25
CA LEU A 12 -1.98 21.99 -10.92
C LEU A 12 -1.32 21.71 -12.28
N GLN A 13 -0.76 20.51 -12.44
CA GLN A 13 -0.17 20.08 -13.70
C GLN A 13 -1.09 19.08 -14.40
N SER A 14 -1.49 19.36 -15.64
CA SER A 14 -2.32 18.45 -16.43
C SER A 14 -1.60 17.13 -16.71
N ILE A 15 -2.32 16.02 -16.57
CA ILE A 15 -1.82 14.69 -16.90
C ILE A 15 -2.19 14.35 -18.34
N ASP A 16 -1.24 13.80 -19.11
CA ASP A 16 -1.48 13.32 -20.46
C ASP A 16 -2.43 12.10 -20.45
N GLU A 17 -3.40 12.07 -21.36
CA GLU A 17 -4.39 11.00 -21.43
C GLU A 17 -3.76 9.61 -21.57
N LYS A 18 -2.60 9.50 -22.24
CA LYS A 18 -1.87 8.22 -22.37
C LYS A 18 -1.39 7.68 -21.03
N LEU A 19 -1.05 8.56 -20.09
CA LEU A 19 -0.64 8.14 -18.74
C LEU A 19 -1.86 7.72 -17.91
N ILE A 20 -2.99 8.39 -18.09
CA ILE A 20 -4.24 8.06 -17.42
C ILE A 20 -4.68 6.64 -17.79
N GLU A 21 -4.70 6.32 -19.08
CA GLU A 21 -5.08 4.98 -19.54
C GLU A 21 -4.04 3.91 -19.18
N LYS A 22 -2.74 4.23 -19.30
CA LYS A 22 -1.67 3.25 -19.04
C LYS A 22 -1.62 2.81 -17.58
N TYR A 23 -1.90 3.73 -16.66
CA TYR A 23 -1.77 3.49 -15.22
C TYR A 23 -3.12 3.48 -14.49
N ASP A 24 -4.23 3.50 -15.22
CA ASP A 24 -5.60 3.57 -14.67
C ASP A 24 -5.71 4.63 -13.55
N LEU A 25 -5.27 5.86 -13.88
CA LEU A 25 -5.18 6.94 -12.90
C LEU A 25 -6.57 7.42 -12.49
N VAL A 26 -6.77 7.61 -11.18
CA VAL A 26 -8.04 8.05 -10.59
C VAL A 26 -7.78 9.22 -9.63
N GLU A 27 -8.72 10.16 -9.56
CA GLU A 27 -8.72 11.23 -8.55
C GLU A 27 -8.68 10.66 -7.14
N GLY A 28 -7.94 11.30 -6.24
CA GLY A 28 -7.80 10.84 -4.86
C GLY A 28 -6.74 9.78 -4.64
N LYS A 29 -5.96 9.40 -5.67
CA LYS A 29 -4.81 8.51 -5.52
C LYS A 29 -3.49 9.26 -5.68
N ILE A 30 -2.42 8.65 -5.19
CA ILE A 30 -1.05 9.14 -5.39
C ILE A 30 -0.50 8.58 -6.71
N ALA A 31 0.04 9.45 -7.56
CA ALA A 31 0.62 9.07 -8.84
C ALA A 31 1.89 8.20 -8.65
N PRO A 32 2.00 7.04 -9.34
CA PRO A 32 3.07 6.08 -9.11
C PRO A 32 4.46 6.56 -9.57
N PHE A 33 4.52 7.60 -10.41
CA PHE A 33 5.76 8.10 -11.00
C PHE A 33 6.31 9.37 -10.34
N SER A 34 5.48 10.08 -9.56
CA SER A 34 5.86 11.39 -9.01
C SER A 34 5.48 11.58 -7.54
N ARG A 35 4.73 10.65 -6.95
CA ARG A 35 4.20 10.73 -5.57
C ARG A 35 3.32 11.96 -5.30
N TYR A 36 2.88 12.66 -6.34
CA TYR A 36 1.90 13.74 -6.20
C TYR A 36 0.47 13.20 -6.22
N TRP A 37 -0.43 13.90 -5.53
CA TRP A 37 -1.85 13.57 -5.53
C TRP A 37 -2.49 13.88 -6.89
N ILE A 38 -3.33 12.97 -7.35
CA ILE A 38 -4.16 13.13 -8.53
C ILE A 38 -5.47 13.81 -8.11
N VAL A 39 -5.80 14.90 -8.77
CA VAL A 39 -6.92 15.79 -8.45
C VAL A 39 -7.69 16.19 -9.70
N ASP A 40 -8.91 16.68 -9.49
CA ASP A 40 -9.72 17.25 -10.56
C ASP A 40 -9.20 18.66 -10.98
N LYS A 41 -9.87 19.26 -11.97
CA LYS A 41 -9.58 20.62 -12.46
C LYS A 41 -9.67 21.72 -11.39
N ASN A 42 -10.35 21.46 -10.27
CA ASN A 42 -10.49 22.39 -9.15
C ASN A 42 -9.42 22.13 -8.06
N GLY A 43 -8.59 21.10 -8.22
CA GLY A 43 -7.64 20.66 -7.20
C GLY A 43 -8.27 19.84 -6.07
N SER A 44 -9.50 19.37 -6.26
CA SER A 44 -10.19 18.48 -5.35
C SER A 44 -9.77 17.03 -5.58
N MET A 45 -9.53 16.30 -4.50
CA MET A 45 -9.18 14.88 -4.57
C MET A 45 -10.42 14.00 -4.74
N GLY A 46 -11.64 14.53 -4.56
CA GLY A 46 -12.88 13.76 -4.71
C GLY A 46 -13.11 12.70 -3.62
N ILE A 47 -12.17 12.56 -2.68
CA ILE A 47 -12.27 11.77 -1.46
C ILE A 47 -12.71 12.70 -0.32
N ASP A 48 -13.80 12.33 0.34
CA ASP A 48 -14.29 13.00 1.56
C ASP A 48 -13.36 12.73 2.75
N ASP A 49 -12.66 11.58 2.74
CA ASP A 49 -11.75 11.15 3.79
C ASP A 49 -10.43 10.57 3.22
N PRO A 50 -9.27 11.22 3.46
CA PRO A 50 -7.97 10.76 2.97
C PRO A 50 -7.36 9.61 3.79
N SER A 51 -8.00 9.15 4.88
CA SER A 51 -7.55 8.00 5.69
C SER A 51 -8.05 6.65 5.18
N ASP A 52 -9.06 6.64 4.31
CA ASP A 52 -9.70 5.42 3.79
C ASP A 52 -8.81 4.64 2.79
N ASP A 53 -7.82 5.32 2.18
CA ASP A 53 -6.92 4.74 1.16
C ASP A 53 -5.75 3.94 1.79
N THR A 54 -5.57 4.03 3.11
CA THR A 54 -4.78 3.05 3.89
C THR A 54 -5.74 2.13 4.63
N SER A 55 -6.44 1.28 3.89
CA SER A 55 -7.09 0.09 4.47
C SER A 55 -6.00 -0.89 4.94
N SER A 56 -5.23 -0.50 5.97
CA SER A 56 -4.75 -1.49 6.91
C SER A 56 -6.01 -2.00 7.60
N PRO A 57 -6.30 -3.31 7.55
CA PRO A 57 -7.45 -3.85 8.25
C PRO A 57 -7.39 -3.35 9.69
N SER A 58 -8.50 -2.82 10.18
CA SER A 58 -8.61 -2.49 11.59
C SER A 58 -8.37 -3.78 12.40
N PRO A 59 -7.95 -3.71 13.67
CA PRO A 59 -7.80 -4.92 14.50
C PRO A 59 -9.04 -5.83 14.51
N ASP A 60 -10.24 -5.25 14.33
CA ASP A 60 -11.52 -5.97 14.20
C ASP A 60 -11.75 -6.66 12.83
N GLU A 61 -10.99 -6.31 11.80
CA GLU A 61 -11.08 -6.87 10.44
C GLU A 61 -10.03 -7.98 10.18
N MET A 62 -9.16 -8.25 11.16
CA MET A 62 -8.23 -9.37 11.09
C MET A 62 -9.02 -10.69 11.19
N PRO A 63 -8.85 -11.63 10.24
CA PRO A 63 -9.54 -12.91 10.32
C PRO A 63 -9.11 -13.66 11.58
N ALA A 64 -10.06 -14.31 12.26
CA ALA A 64 -9.76 -15.07 13.47
C ALA A 64 -8.64 -16.09 13.21
N GLY A 65 -7.51 -15.95 13.92
CA GLY A 65 -6.30 -16.76 13.75
C GLY A 65 -5.17 -16.10 12.97
N GLU A 66 -5.37 -14.91 12.37
CA GLU A 66 -4.27 -14.04 11.94
C GLU A 66 -4.12 -12.90 12.95
N GLY A 67 -2.94 -12.78 13.55
CA GLY A 67 -2.63 -11.79 14.57
C GLY A 67 -1.63 -12.31 15.59
N ALA A 68 -0.97 -11.38 16.29
CA ALA A 68 0.08 -11.67 17.28
C ALA A 68 -0.37 -12.54 18.48
N GLU A 69 -1.65 -12.94 18.54
CA GLU A 69 -2.21 -13.78 19.58
C GLU A 69 -2.13 -15.28 19.28
N ASP A 70 -2.07 -15.70 18.01
CA ASP A 70 -2.06 -17.13 17.62
C ASP A 70 -0.76 -17.53 16.90
N ASP A 71 -0.06 -16.58 16.25
CA ASP A 71 1.29 -16.80 15.77
C ASP A 71 2.28 -16.63 16.93
N GLU A 72 2.82 -17.73 17.48
CA GLU A 72 3.98 -17.65 18.37
C GLU A 72 5.18 -17.12 17.58
N ILE A 73 5.34 -15.80 17.58
CA ILE A 73 6.48 -15.10 17.03
C ILE A 73 7.64 -15.30 18.00
N VAL A 74 8.70 -15.95 17.54
CA VAL A 74 9.91 -16.20 18.33
C VAL A 74 10.97 -15.19 17.92
N GLU A 75 11.42 -14.39 18.89
CA GLU A 75 12.57 -13.50 18.74
C GLU A 75 13.85 -14.23 19.18
N PHE A 76 14.76 -14.44 18.24
CA PHE A 76 16.07 -15.04 18.51
C PHE A 76 17.03 -13.97 19.04
N SER A 77 17.26 -13.97 20.36
CA SER A 77 18.11 -12.96 21.01
C SER A 77 19.55 -12.90 20.48
N ASP A 78 20.05 -13.99 19.88
CA ASP A 78 21.40 -14.09 19.34
C ASP A 78 21.57 -13.39 17.98
N THR A 79 20.51 -13.28 17.19
CA THR A 79 20.54 -12.74 15.81
C THR A 79 19.64 -11.52 15.62
N GLY A 80 18.73 -11.25 16.57
CA GLY A 80 17.68 -10.24 16.43
C GLY A 80 16.63 -10.61 15.39
N ALA A 81 16.60 -11.86 14.93
CA ALA A 81 15.62 -12.33 13.97
C ALA A 81 14.28 -12.58 14.67
N ILE A 82 13.21 -12.10 14.07
CA ILE A 82 11.83 -12.29 14.51
C ILE A 82 11.18 -13.16 13.46
N LEU A 83 10.92 -14.43 13.78
CA LEU A 83 10.37 -15.41 12.83
C LEU A 83 9.09 -16.02 13.39
N SER A 84 8.13 -16.33 12.52
CA SER A 84 6.96 -17.14 12.89
C SER A 84 7.30 -18.64 12.90
N GLN A 85 6.50 -19.48 13.56
CA GLN A 85 6.72 -20.93 13.57
C GLN A 85 6.76 -21.53 12.16
N SER A 86 5.88 -21.07 11.25
CA SER A 86 5.88 -21.50 9.85
C SER A 86 7.19 -21.15 9.14
N GLU A 87 7.73 -19.94 9.36
CA GLU A 87 9.01 -19.50 8.79
C GLU A 87 10.20 -20.26 9.38
N ILE A 88 10.14 -20.63 10.67
CA ILE A 88 11.14 -21.50 11.32
C ILE A 88 11.10 -22.90 10.72
N ILE A 89 9.91 -23.45 10.43
CA ILE A 89 9.75 -24.75 9.78
C ILE A 89 10.32 -24.71 8.36
N ASP A 90 9.99 -23.70 7.58
CA ASP A 90 10.48 -23.53 6.21
C ASP A 90 12.01 -23.34 6.18
N PHE A 91 12.56 -22.54 7.10
CA PHE A 91 14.00 -22.36 7.26
C PHE A 91 14.70 -23.67 7.65
N SER A 92 14.13 -24.41 8.62
CA SER A 92 14.70 -25.67 9.13
C SER A 92 14.62 -26.80 8.10
N HIS A 93 13.57 -26.80 7.27
CA HIS A 93 13.40 -27.78 6.22
C HIS A 93 14.33 -27.55 5.02
N GLY A 94 15.02 -26.42 4.97
CA GLY A 94 16.04 -26.14 3.96
C GLY A 94 15.51 -26.42 2.56
N THR A 95 14.31 -25.91 2.25
CA THR A 95 13.74 -26.03 0.90
C THR A 95 14.45 -25.06 -0.05
N ASP A 96 15.73 -25.32 -0.27
CA ASP A 96 16.41 -25.02 -1.52
C ASP A 96 16.88 -26.36 -2.08
N SER A 97 15.99 -26.99 -2.84
CA SER A 97 16.35 -28.03 -3.80
C SER A 97 15.24 -28.13 -4.84
N GLU A 98 15.43 -27.34 -5.90
CA GLU A 98 14.73 -27.26 -7.21
C GLU A 98 13.25 -26.85 -7.28
#